data_AF-A0A6L5K0Q2-F1
#
_entry.id   AF-A0A6L5K0Q2-F1
#
_cell.length_a   1.000
_cell.length_b   1.000
_cell.length_c   1.000
_cell.angle_alpha   90.00
_cell.angle_beta   90.00
_cell.angle_gamma   90.00
#
_symmetry.space_group_name_H-M   'P 1'
#
loop_
_entity.id
_entity.type
_entity.pdbx_description
1 polymer ?
#
loop_
_entity_poly.entity_id
_entity_poly.type
_entity_poly.pdbx_seq_one_letter_code
_entity_poly.pdbx_strand_id
1 'polypeptide(L)'
;NQDNFNLYYQKNLKFHNAFLDLCKNSNLVRIVNNLKKRLYDFPRQRGFVKTWEMSSIREHKELVKLIAQGRRKDAASFIRDVHWSFEVQERFIKDYYTHATAPSKK
;
A
#
# COMPACT_ATOMS: atom_id res chain seq x y z
N ASN A 1 23.01 0.54 6.79
CA ASN A 1 21.90 -0.36 6.40
C ASN A 1 20.97 -0.56 7.58
N GLN A 2 19.87 0.19 7.66
CA GLN A 2 18.78 -0.10 8.60
C GLN A 2 17.51 -0.21 7.80
N ASP A 3 16.87 -1.39 7.84
CA ASP A 3 15.53 -1.65 7.29
C ASP A 3 14.53 -0.81 8.10
N ASN A 4 14.40 0.47 7.73
CA ASN A 4 13.62 1.46 8.47
C ASN A 4 12.15 1.43 8.00
N PHE A 5 11.39 0.48 8.56
CA PHE A 5 9.97 0.34 8.31
C PHE A 5 9.19 1.65 8.54
N ASN A 6 9.53 2.41 9.59
CA ASN A 6 8.85 3.66 9.90
C ASN A 6 9.02 4.70 8.79
N LEU A 7 10.23 4.82 8.25
CA LEU A 7 10.50 5.70 7.12
C LEU A 7 9.78 5.24 5.86
N TYR A 8 9.82 3.94 5.53
CA TYR A 8 9.06 3.38 4.41
C TYR A 8 7.57 3.70 4.55
N TYR A 9 6.97 3.37 5.69
CA TYR A 9 5.55 3.58 5.97
C TYR A 9 5.17 5.06 5.84
N GLN A 10 5.98 5.97 6.39
CA GLN A 10 5.75 7.41 6.25
C GLN A 10 5.77 7.86 4.78
N LYS A 11 6.75 7.38 4.00
CA LYS A 11 6.87 7.71 2.57
C LYS A 11 5.75 7.09 1.75
N ASN A 12 5.33 5.87 2.08
CA ASN A 12 4.21 5.17 1.47
C ASN A 12 2.91 5.97 1.63
N LEU A 13 2.62 6.43 2.86
CA LEU A 13 1.45 7.28 3.11
C LEU A 13 1.51 8.60 2.34
N LYS A 14 2.67 9.27 2.30
CA LYS A 14 2.85 10.52 1.54
C LYS A 14 2.60 10.32 0.04
N PHE A 15 3.08 9.21 -0.53
CA PHE A 15 2.84 8.88 -1.93
C PHE A 15 1.35 8.73 -2.23
N HIS A 16 0.63 7.96 -1.41
CA HIS A 16 -0.80 7.74 -1.57
C HIS A 16 -1.63 9.03 -1.44
N ASN A 17 -1.25 9.87 -0.48
CA ASN A 17 -1.96 11.13 -0.25
C ASN A 17 -1.76 12.13 -1.41
N ALA A 18 -0.65 12.06 -2.16
CA ALA A 18 -0.39 12.98 -3.27
C ALA A 18 -1.49 13.00 -4.33
N PHE A 19 -2.17 11.87 -4.57
CA PHE A 19 -3.32 11.81 -5.49
C PHE A 19 -4.67 11.80 -4.78
N LEU A 20 -4.77 11.25 -3.56
CA LEU A 20 -6.02 11.30 -2.78
C LEU A 20 -6.40 12.73 -2.38
N ASP A 21 -5.42 13.57 -2.04
CA ASP A 21 -5.65 14.97 -1.64
C ASP A 21 -6.11 15.84 -2.81
N LEU A 22 -5.87 15.41 -4.05
CA LEU A 22 -6.41 16.06 -5.26
C LEU A 22 -7.87 15.69 -5.53
N CYS A 23 -8.39 14.64 -4.90
CA CYS A 23 -9.77 14.22 -5.05
C CYS A 23 -10.69 15.17 -4.29
N LYS A 24 -11.51 15.93 -5.00
CA LYS A 24 -12.48 16.87 -4.39
C LYS A 24 -13.67 16.18 -3.70
N ASN A 25 -13.76 14.84 -3.76
CA ASN A 25 -14.80 14.08 -3.09
C ASN A 25 -14.32 13.59 -1.71
N SER A 26 -14.54 14.42 -0.70
CA SER A 26 -14.13 14.15 0.69
C SER A 26 -14.75 12.86 1.25
N ASN A 27 -15.96 12.49 0.83
CA ASN A 27 -16.61 11.25 1.25
C ASN A 27 -15.88 10.02 0.72
N LEU A 28 -15.50 10.01 -0.56
CA LEU A 28 -14.71 8.90 -1.14
C LEU A 28 -13.34 8.79 -0.48
N VAL A 29 -12.64 9.92 -0.29
CA VAL A 29 -11.35 9.94 0.40
C VAL A 29 -11.46 9.38 1.82
N ARG A 30 -12.54 9.72 2.54
CA ARG A 30 -12.81 9.18 3.88
C ARG A 30 -13.01 7.66 3.86
N ILE A 31 -13.80 7.14 2.92
CA ILE A 31 -14.06 5.70 2.79
C ILE A 31 -12.76 4.94 2.52
N VAL A 32 -11.97 5.39 1.55
CA VAL A 32 -10.68 4.74 1.19
C VAL A 32 -9.73 4.73 2.39
N ASN A 33 -9.60 5.85 3.10
CA ASN A 33 -8.74 5.92 4.28
C ASN A 33 -9.20 4.99 5.41
N ASN A 34 -10.51 4.86 5.63
CA ASN A 34 -11.05 3.93 6.63
C ASN A 34 -10.76 2.47 6.26
N LEU A 35 -10.94 2.09 5.00
CA LEU A 35 -10.64 0.74 4.51
C LEU A 35 -9.14 0.42 4.67
N LYS A 36 -8.27 1.34 4.26
CA LYS A 36 -6.81 1.21 4.43
C LYS A 36 -6.44 0.99 5.89
N LYS A 37 -6.97 1.80 6.81
CA LYS A 37 -6.69 1.67 8.25
C LYS A 37 -7.13 0.31 8.79
N ARG A 38 -8.30 -0.18 8.39
CA ARG A 38 -8.80 -1.50 8.83
C ARG A 38 -7.95 -2.65 8.29
N LEU A 39 -7.43 -2.54 7.07
CA LEU A 39 -6.63 -3.60 6.44
C LEU A 39 -5.17 -3.63 6.89
N TYR A 40 -4.59 -2.48 7.26
CA TYR A 40 -3.14 -2.39 7.49
C TYR A 40 -2.76 -1.87 8.88
N ASP A 41 -3.61 -1.05 9.51
CA ASP A 41 -3.31 -0.39 10.78
C ASP A 41 -4.01 -1.04 11.99
N PHE A 42 -4.98 -1.94 11.79
CA PHE A 42 -5.67 -2.59 12.91
C PHE A 42 -5.97 -4.08 12.68
N PRO A 43 -5.32 -5.00 13.42
CA PRO A 43 -4.19 -4.77 14.32
C PRO A 43 -2.89 -4.49 13.53
N ARG A 44 -2.24 -3.34 13.79
CA ARG A 44 -0.93 -3.04 13.19
C ARG A 44 0.10 -4.03 13.70
N GLN A 45 0.69 -4.76 12.77
CA GLN A 45 1.70 -5.74 13.09
C GLN A 45 3.06 -5.06 13.11
N ARG A 46 3.90 -5.45 14.07
CA ARG A 46 5.30 -4.99 14.12
C ARG A 46 6.17 -5.73 13.07
N GLY A 47 5.58 -6.70 12.37
CA GLY A 47 6.23 -7.51 11.35
C GLY A 47 6.50 -6.74 10.06
N PHE A 48 7.63 -7.07 9.44
CA PHE A 48 8.18 -6.42 8.25
C PHE A 48 8.22 -7.45 7.11
N VAL A 49 7.44 -7.24 6.05
CA VAL A 49 7.50 -8.08 4.84
C VAL A 49 8.26 -7.32 3.76
N LYS A 50 9.60 -7.34 3.83
CA LYS A 50 10.50 -6.60 2.94
C LYS A 50 10.17 -6.76 1.45
N THR A 51 9.82 -7.98 1.06
CA THR A 51 9.49 -8.34 -0.33
C THR A 51 8.23 -7.61 -0.82
N TRP A 52 7.24 -7.42 0.07
CA TRP A 52 6.03 -6.67 -0.23
C TRP A 52 6.34 -5.20 -0.48
N GLU A 53 7.15 -4.58 0.38
CA GLU A 53 7.53 -3.17 0.25
C GLU A 53 8.30 -2.90 -1.05
N MET A 54 9.24 -3.79 -1.39
CA MET A 54 9.96 -3.70 -2.66
C MET A 54 9.01 -3.86 -3.86
N SER A 55 7.98 -4.71 -3.74
CA SER A 55 6.94 -4.82 -4.77
C SER A 55 6.15 -3.53 -4.89
N SER A 56 5.64 -3.00 -3.77
CA SER A 56 4.92 -1.73 -3.71
C SER A 56 5.73 -0.58 -4.29
N ILE A 57 7.04 -0.48 -4.02
CA ILE A 57 7.91 0.55 -4.61
C ILE A 57 8.00 0.40 -6.14
N ARG A 58 8.10 -0.83 -6.67
CA ARG A 58 8.09 -1.05 -8.13
C ARG A 58 6.76 -0.68 -8.75
N GLU A 59 5.65 -1.03 -8.09
CA GLU A 59 4.30 -0.67 -8.53
C GLU A 59 4.09 0.85 -8.52
N HIS A 60 4.56 1.57 -7.50
CA HIS A 60 4.53 3.03 -7.48
C HIS A 60 5.29 3.65 -8.66
N LYS A 61 6.46 3.09 -9.02
CA LYS A 61 7.22 3.56 -10.18
C LYS A 61 6.45 3.38 -11.49
N GLU A 62 5.79 2.24 -11.67
CA GLU A 62 4.97 2.00 -12.86
C GLU A 62 3.77 2.94 -12.90
N LEU A 63 3.11 3.18 -11.77
CA LEU A 63 2.03 4.17 -11.69
C LEU A 63 2.52 5.57 -12.12
N VAL A 64 3.65 6.03 -11.59
CA VAL A 64 4.24 7.33 -11.95
C VAL A 64 4.53 7.40 -13.45
N LYS A 65 5.04 6.32 -14.04
CA LYS A 65 5.29 6.24 -15.48
C LYS A 65 3.99 6.35 -16.28
N LEU A 66 2.93 5.62 -15.91
CA LEU A 66 1.63 5.70 -16.58
C LEU A 66 1.05 7.12 -16.50
N ILE A 67 1.16 7.77 -15.33
CA ILE A 67 0.72 9.16 -15.13
C ILE A 67 1.54 10.13 -16.00
N ALA A 68 2.87 10.00 -16.00
CA ALA A 68 3.78 10.87 -16.77
C ALA A 68 3.53 10.75 -18.29
N GLN A 69 3.10 9.59 -18.76
CA GLN A 69 2.73 9.36 -20.16
C GLN A 69 1.31 9.82 -20.50
N GLY A 70 0.55 10.39 -19.56
CA GLY A 70 -0.84 10.81 -19.77
C GLY A 70 -1.83 9.63 -19.90
N ARG A 71 -1.40 8.40 -19.60
CA ARG A 71 -2.19 7.16 -19.73
C ARG A 71 -3.16 6.99 -18.56
N ARG A 72 -4.11 7.93 -18.45
CA ARG A 72 -5.04 8.06 -17.32
C ARG A 72 -5.86 6.81 -17.02
N LYS A 73 -6.43 6.18 -18.05
CA LYS A 73 -7.23 4.95 -17.89
C LYS A 73 -6.37 3.79 -17.38
N ASP A 74 -5.18 3.65 -17.94
CA ASP A 74 -4.25 2.58 -17.55
C ASP A 74 -3.74 2.79 -16.13
N ALA A 75 -3.44 4.02 -15.73
CA ALA A 75 -3.08 4.34 -14.35
C ALA A 75 -4.21 3.99 -13.36
N ALA A 76 -5.46 4.31 -13.71
CA ALA A 76 -6.62 3.98 -12.88
C ALA A 76 -6.84 2.46 -12.78
N SER A 77 -6.77 1.74 -13.90
CA SER A 77 -6.84 0.28 -13.92
C SER A 77 -5.69 -0.34 -13.13
N PHE A 78 -4.46 0.17 -13.26
CA PHE A 78 -3.30 -0.34 -12.52
C PHE A 78 -3.47 -0.20 -11.00
N ILE A 79 -3.97 0.94 -10.52
CA ILE A 79 -4.28 1.11 -9.09
C ILE A 79 -5.29 0.06 -8.63
N ARG A 80 -6.39 -0.12 -9.38
CA ARG A 80 -7.48 -1.02 -9.00
C ARG A 80 -7.08 -2.50 -9.08
N ASP A 81 -6.47 -2.89 -10.19
CA ASP A 81 -6.31 -4.30 -10.60
C ASP A 81 -4.96 -4.88 -10.18
N VAL A 82 -3.98 -4.04 -9.82
CA VAL A 82 -2.64 -4.48 -9.40
C VAL A 82 -2.29 -3.99 -8.00
N HIS A 83 -2.27 -2.68 -7.80
CA HIS A 83 -1.69 -2.10 -6.59
C HIS A 83 -2.57 -2.30 -5.35
N TRP A 84 -3.89 -2.10 -5.47
CA TRP A 84 -4.87 -2.31 -4.40
C TRP A 84 -5.68 -3.61 -4.58
N SER A 85 -5.34 -4.43 -5.57
CA SER A 85 -6.02 -5.69 -5.82
C SER A 85 -5.71 -6.69 -4.70
N PHE A 86 -6.74 -7.22 -4.06
CA PHE A 86 -6.57 -8.27 -3.06
C PHE A 86 -5.93 -9.51 -3.67
N GLU A 87 -6.37 -9.95 -4.84
CA GLU A 87 -5.88 -11.17 -5.51
C GLU A 87 -4.37 -11.10 -5.78
N VAL A 88 -3.88 -9.94 -6.23
CA VAL A 88 -2.44 -9.74 -6.51
C VAL A 88 -1.63 -9.68 -5.20
N GLN A 89 -2.19 -9.06 -4.17
CA GLN A 89 -1.49 -8.81 -2.91
C GLN A 89 -1.70 -9.91 -1.87
N GLU A 90 -2.54 -10.90 -2.15
CA GLU A 90 -3.04 -11.90 -1.18
C GLU A 90 -1.91 -12.61 -0.44
N ARG A 91 -0.89 -13.06 -1.18
CA ARG A 91 0.27 -13.76 -0.58
C ARG A 91 0.96 -12.91 0.49
N PHE A 92 1.15 -11.62 0.22
CA PHE A 92 1.85 -10.73 1.14
C PHE A 92 0.97 -10.38 2.34
N ILE A 93 -0.33 -10.22 2.12
CA ILE A 93 -1.32 -10.01 3.18
C ILE A 93 -1.32 -11.21 4.12
N LYS A 94 -1.36 -12.44 3.57
CA LYS A 94 -1.27 -13.67 4.35
C LYS A 94 0.03 -13.74 5.14
N ASP A 95 1.19 -13.53 4.50
CA ASP A 95 2.49 -13.52 5.17
C ASP A 95 2.53 -12.51 6.33
N TYR A 96 2.03 -11.29 6.10
CA TYR A 96 1.98 -10.24 7.11
C TYR A 96 1.14 -10.65 8.34
N TYR A 97 -0.02 -11.26 8.13
CA TYR A 97 -0.91 -11.71 9.21
C TYR A 97 -0.52 -13.06 9.84
N THR A 98 0.24 -13.90 9.13
CA THR A 98 0.81 -15.13 9.70
C THR A 98 2.01 -14.82 10.60
N HIS A 99 2.93 -13.96 10.16
CA HIS A 99 4.07 -13.53 10.99
C HIS A 99 3.65 -12.75 12.24
N ALA A 100 2.49 -12.10 12.17
CA ALA A 100 1.85 -11.38 13.26
C ALA A 100 1.31 -12.26 14.40
N THR A 101 0.77 -13.42 14.05
CA THR A 101 0.11 -14.34 15.00
C THR A 101 1.06 -15.40 15.54
N ALA A 102 2.28 -15.49 14.99
CA ALA A 102 3.33 -16.35 15.53
C ALA A 102 3.69 -15.91 16.96
N PRO A 103 3.66 -16.82 17.96
CA PRO A 103 4.06 -16.49 19.32
C PRO A 103 5.51 -15.99 19.31
N SER A 104 5.77 -14.89 20.03
CA SER A 104 7.13 -14.40 20.23
C SER A 104 7.96 -15.55 20.79
N LYS A 105 9.00 -15.97 20.08
CA LYS A 105 9.97 -16.92 20.62
C LYS A 105 10.50 -16.30 21.92
N LYS A 106 10.23 -16.97 23.04
CA LYS A 106 10.81 -16.63 24.35
C LYS A 106 12.31 -16.91 24.33
#